data_AF-A0A821LKF0-F1
#
_entry.id   AF-A0A821LKF0-F1
#
_cell.length_a   1.000
_cell.length_b   1.000
_cell.length_c   1.000
_cell.angle_alpha   90.00
_cell.angle_beta   90.00
_cell.angle_gamma   90.00
#
_symmetry.space_group_name_H-M   'P 1'
#
loop_
_entity.id
_entity.type
_entity.pdbx_description
1 polymer ?
#
loop_
_entity_poly.entity_id
_entity_poly.type
_entity_poly.pdbx_seq_one_letter_code
_entity_poly.pdbx_strand_id
1 'polypeptide(L)'
;MSSFVRCYQLNSSDYQHLFSSQLIYLFSLFNEYDYTVRLVGGAVRDILLDVTPHDIDLATNATTNEMLKLIQGDSNIELVYTRAEHFGTLTLIVGTTVRKTFQVTTLKRSITRHGKDVAVEFTDDWSIDAKQRDLSINSLSMDEHGIVYDYLNGMDDLKMNRIRFNGNISKRLQENPIRILRYFRFFGRLSTDPHAHDPDVLEAIQQCGITLQGNEKKNYLSF
;
A
#
# COMPACT_ATOMS: atom_id res chain seq x y z
N MET A 1 21.70 0.54 -10.32
CA MET A 1 21.24 -0.73 -10.92
C MET A 1 19.77 -0.58 -11.22
N SER A 2 19.36 -0.63 -12.49
CA SER A 2 17.95 -0.68 -12.86
C SER A 2 17.32 -1.89 -12.17
N SER A 3 16.42 -1.66 -11.20
CA SER A 3 15.67 -2.75 -10.59
C SER A 3 14.68 -3.25 -11.62
N PHE A 4 14.92 -4.43 -12.20
CA PHE A 4 13.96 -5.09 -13.07
C PHE A 4 12.64 -5.26 -12.32
N VAL A 5 11.57 -4.69 -12.85
CA VAL A 5 10.20 -4.97 -12.39
C VAL A 5 9.75 -6.30 -12.97
N ARG A 6 9.18 -7.17 -12.15
CA ARG A 6 8.48 -8.36 -12.65
C ARG A 6 7.00 -8.02 -12.82
N CYS A 7 6.46 -8.38 -13.97
CA CYS A 7 5.06 -8.17 -14.28
C CYS A 7 4.34 -9.52 -14.42
N TYR A 8 3.12 -9.61 -13.91
CA TYR A 8 2.28 -10.80 -13.98
C TYR A 8 0.91 -10.40 -14.50
N GLN A 9 0.43 -11.06 -15.55
CA GLN A 9 -0.91 -10.84 -16.09
C GLN A 9 -1.92 -11.71 -15.35
N LEU A 10 -2.97 -11.11 -14.79
CA LEU A 10 -4.12 -11.84 -14.27
C LEU A 10 -5.15 -12.11 -15.36
N ASN A 11 -5.94 -13.18 -15.21
CA ASN A 11 -7.08 -13.39 -16.08
C ASN A 11 -8.19 -12.43 -15.69
N SER A 12 -8.93 -11.94 -16.68
CA SER A 12 -10.04 -11.02 -16.47
C SER A 12 -11.09 -11.53 -15.48
N SER A 13 -11.37 -12.83 -15.48
CA SER A 13 -12.30 -13.48 -14.54
C SER A 13 -11.93 -13.24 -13.07
N ASP A 14 -10.64 -13.13 -12.78
CA ASP A 14 -10.09 -13.16 -11.43
C ASP A 14 -10.28 -11.81 -10.73
N TYR A 15 -10.43 -10.71 -11.48
CA TYR A 15 -10.46 -9.37 -10.89
C TYR A 15 -11.57 -8.45 -11.42
N GLN A 16 -12.14 -8.69 -12.60
CA GLN A 16 -13.09 -7.74 -13.20
C GLN A 16 -14.34 -7.49 -12.35
N HIS A 17 -14.82 -8.52 -11.63
CA HIS A 17 -15.97 -8.39 -10.76
C HIS A 17 -15.74 -7.43 -9.57
N LEU A 18 -14.47 -7.12 -9.27
CA LEU A 18 -14.06 -6.20 -8.21
C LEU A 18 -13.99 -4.74 -8.71
N PHE A 19 -13.95 -4.54 -10.02
CA PHE A 19 -13.85 -3.23 -10.67
C PHE A 19 -15.24 -2.62 -10.84
N SER A 20 -15.68 -1.88 -9.83
CA SER A 20 -16.94 -1.13 -9.94
C SER A 20 -16.80 0.05 -10.92
N SER A 21 -17.93 0.54 -11.40
CA SER A 21 -17.98 1.69 -12.32
C SER A 21 -17.26 2.93 -11.74
N GLN A 22 -17.30 3.12 -10.43
CA GLN A 22 -16.58 4.20 -9.73
C GLN A 22 -15.05 4.03 -9.79
N LEU A 23 -14.56 2.80 -9.67
CA LEU A 23 -13.12 2.53 -9.76
C LEU A 23 -12.64 2.71 -11.20
N ILE A 24 -13.39 2.17 -12.17
CA ILE A 24 -13.12 2.33 -13.61
C ILE A 24 -13.13 3.83 -14.00
N TYR A 25 -14.05 4.60 -13.43
CA TYR A 25 -14.11 6.04 -13.61
C TYR A 25 -12.83 6.74 -13.13
N LEU A 26 -12.36 6.41 -11.92
CA LEU A 26 -11.09 6.96 -11.41
C LEU A 26 -9.91 6.60 -12.31
N PHE A 27 -9.78 5.34 -12.74
CA PHE A 27 -8.71 4.96 -13.68
C PHE A 27 -8.77 5.81 -14.96
N SER A 28 -9.96 5.95 -15.54
CA SER A 28 -10.16 6.73 -16.77
C SER A 28 -9.80 8.20 -16.58
N LEU A 29 -10.25 8.81 -15.47
CA LEU A 29 -9.99 10.21 -15.16
C LEU A 29 -8.48 10.48 -15.00
N PHE A 30 -7.76 9.63 -14.27
CA PHE A 30 -6.31 9.83 -14.10
C PHE A 30 -5.55 9.65 -15.42
N ASN A 31 -5.92 8.63 -16.20
CA ASN A 31 -5.30 8.35 -17.49
C ASN A 31 -5.53 9.48 -18.52
N GLU A 32 -6.69 10.14 -18.50
CA GLU A 32 -6.99 11.28 -19.39
C GLU A 32 -6.01 12.45 -19.19
N TYR A 33 -5.45 12.59 -17.99
CA TYR A 33 -4.48 13.63 -17.63
C TYR A 33 -3.03 13.10 -17.56
N ASP A 34 -2.75 11.96 -18.20
CA ASP A 34 -1.43 11.32 -18.25
C ASP A 34 -0.84 10.93 -16.88
N TYR A 35 -1.68 10.77 -15.86
CA TYR A 35 -1.26 10.23 -14.57
C TYR A 35 -1.46 8.73 -14.51
N THR A 36 -0.42 8.00 -14.10
CA THR A 36 -0.55 6.59 -13.77
C THR A 36 -1.23 6.46 -12.42
N VAL A 37 -2.29 5.65 -12.34
CA VAL A 37 -2.92 5.23 -11.10
C VAL A 37 -2.94 3.70 -11.03
N ARG A 38 -2.72 3.12 -9.86
CA ARG A 38 -2.73 1.66 -9.65
C ARG A 38 -3.35 1.32 -8.30
N LEU A 39 -4.01 0.18 -8.24
CA LEU A 39 -4.30 -0.49 -6.99
C LEU A 39 -2.99 -0.84 -6.29
N VAL A 40 -2.94 -0.75 -4.96
CA VAL A 40 -1.74 -1.04 -4.19
C VAL A 40 -2.03 -1.81 -2.90
N GLY A 41 -1.00 -2.47 -2.39
CA GLY A 41 -1.00 -2.97 -1.02
C GLY A 41 -1.99 -4.10 -0.75
N GLY A 42 -2.79 -3.93 0.30
CA GLY A 42 -3.68 -4.99 0.78
C GLY A 42 -4.75 -5.38 -0.24
N ALA A 43 -5.19 -4.45 -1.08
CA ALA A 43 -6.17 -4.71 -2.12
C ALA A 43 -5.61 -5.70 -3.15
N VAL A 44 -4.40 -5.46 -3.66
CA VAL A 44 -3.74 -6.33 -4.64
C VAL A 44 -3.47 -7.71 -4.05
N ARG A 45 -3.00 -7.78 -2.81
CA ARG A 45 -2.81 -9.05 -2.09
C ARG A 45 -4.11 -9.86 -2.00
N ASP A 46 -5.21 -9.21 -1.63
CA ASP A 46 -6.48 -9.90 -1.43
C ASP A 46 -7.05 -10.38 -2.78
N ILE A 47 -6.93 -9.59 -3.85
CA ILE A 47 -7.27 -10.02 -5.23
C ILE A 47 -6.48 -11.27 -5.62
N LEU A 48 -5.18 -11.29 -5.38
CA LEU A 48 -4.31 -12.44 -5.69
C LEU A 48 -4.61 -13.70 -4.88
N LEU A 49 -5.35 -13.56 -3.78
CA LEU A 49 -5.82 -14.66 -2.94
C LEU A 49 -7.27 -15.04 -3.23
N ASP A 50 -7.89 -14.49 -4.27
CA ASP A 50 -9.30 -14.65 -4.60
C ASP A 50 -10.23 -14.21 -3.43
N VAL A 51 -9.82 -13.16 -2.72
CA VAL A 51 -10.57 -12.55 -1.62
C VAL A 51 -11.00 -11.15 -2.04
N THR A 52 -12.29 -10.84 -1.87
CA THR A 52 -12.79 -9.48 -2.09
C THR A 52 -12.11 -8.50 -1.11
N PRO A 53 -11.37 -7.49 -1.61
CA PRO A 53 -10.72 -6.52 -0.75
C PRO A 53 -11.76 -5.66 -0.04
N HIS A 54 -11.58 -5.46 1.27
CA HIS A 54 -12.45 -4.59 2.05
C HIS A 54 -12.22 -3.11 1.72
N ASP A 55 -10.95 -2.71 1.65
CA ASP A 55 -10.51 -1.36 1.35
C ASP A 55 -9.73 -1.36 0.03
N ILE A 56 -10.03 -0.39 -0.82
CA ILE A 56 -9.33 -0.18 -2.08
C ILE A 56 -8.45 1.06 -1.96
N ASP A 57 -7.15 0.82 -1.85
CA ASP A 57 -6.13 1.84 -1.87
C ASP A 57 -5.55 1.99 -3.28
N LEU A 58 -5.45 3.23 -3.74
CA LEU A 58 -4.84 3.62 -4.99
C LEU A 58 -3.56 4.42 -4.71
N ALA A 59 -2.56 4.25 -5.57
CA ALA A 59 -1.41 5.13 -5.63
C ALA A 59 -1.28 5.76 -7.01
N THR A 60 -0.65 6.92 -7.09
CA THR A 60 -0.47 7.66 -8.34
C THR A 60 0.80 8.52 -8.34
N ASN A 61 1.37 8.74 -9.52
CA ASN A 61 2.44 9.73 -9.71
C ASN A 61 1.95 11.19 -9.66
N ALA A 62 0.64 11.43 -9.66
CA ALA A 62 0.08 12.77 -9.44
C ALA A 62 0.34 13.24 -8.01
N THR A 63 0.83 14.48 -7.85
CA THR A 63 0.95 15.14 -6.55
C THR A 63 -0.43 15.48 -5.97
N THR A 64 -0.51 15.70 -4.66
CA THR A 64 -1.76 16.14 -4.00
C THR A 64 -2.38 17.35 -4.68
N ASN A 65 -1.57 18.33 -5.08
CA ASN A 65 -2.05 19.54 -5.75
C ASN A 65 -2.59 19.26 -7.15
N GLU A 66 -1.98 18.32 -7.89
CA GLU A 66 -2.47 17.91 -9.21
C GLU A 66 -3.76 17.11 -9.09
N MET A 67 -3.85 16.18 -8.13
CA MET A 67 -5.08 15.45 -7.84
C MET A 67 -6.22 16.40 -7.46
N LEU A 68 -5.95 17.41 -6.61
CA LEU A 68 -6.95 18.40 -6.23
C LEU A 68 -7.47 19.19 -7.43
N LYS A 69 -6.59 19.57 -8.37
CA LYS A 69 -7.00 20.24 -9.62
C LYS A 69 -7.79 19.31 -10.53
N LEU A 70 -7.38 18.05 -10.63
CA LEU A 70 -8.01 17.03 -11.46
C LEU A 70 -9.45 16.73 -11.03
N ILE A 71 -9.73 16.70 -9.72
CA ILE A 71 -11.08 16.47 -9.21
C ILE A 71 -11.91 17.75 -9.04
N GLN A 72 -11.31 18.93 -9.23
CA GLN A 72 -11.98 20.20 -8.96
C GLN A 72 -13.12 20.43 -9.95
N GLY A 73 -14.36 20.51 -9.45
CA GLY A 73 -15.54 20.76 -10.26
C GLY A 73 -16.14 19.51 -10.91
N ASP A 74 -15.58 18.33 -10.67
CA ASP A 74 -16.18 17.06 -11.06
C ASP A 74 -17.37 16.75 -10.14
N SER A 75 -18.59 16.76 -10.70
CA SER A 75 -19.82 16.50 -9.95
C SER A 75 -19.98 15.05 -9.50
N ASN A 76 -19.15 14.13 -10.00
CA ASN A 76 -19.14 12.73 -9.59
C ASN A 76 -18.18 12.46 -8.42
N ILE A 77 -17.35 13.42 -8.02
CA ILE A 77 -16.33 13.24 -6.99
C ILE A 77 -16.56 14.22 -5.84
N GLU A 78 -16.74 13.67 -4.64
CA GLU A 78 -16.69 14.44 -3.40
C GLU A 78 -15.35 14.20 -2.72
N LEU A 79 -14.61 15.27 -2.44
CA LEU A 79 -13.40 15.22 -1.61
C LEU A 79 -13.79 15.23 -0.13
N VAL A 80 -13.34 14.21 0.60
CA VAL A 80 -13.42 14.16 2.06
C VAL A 80 -12.12 14.68 2.64
N TYR A 81 -12.18 15.84 3.31
CA TYR A 81 -11.06 16.37 4.07
C TYR A 81 -10.87 15.55 5.35
N THR A 82 -9.74 14.88 5.41
CA THR A 82 -9.24 14.08 6.51
C THR A 82 -8.05 14.80 7.16
N ARG A 83 -7.17 14.07 7.86
CA ARG A 83 -5.82 14.56 8.21
C ARG A 83 -4.75 13.90 7.33
N ALA A 84 -5.16 13.03 6.40
CA ALA A 84 -4.26 12.19 5.60
C ALA A 84 -3.61 12.96 4.44
N GLU A 85 -4.11 14.15 4.10
CA GLU A 85 -3.61 15.02 3.04
C GLU A 85 -2.16 15.45 3.32
N HIS A 86 -1.83 15.66 4.60
CA HIS A 86 -0.45 15.93 5.04
C HIS A 86 0.52 14.79 4.72
N PHE A 87 0.01 13.58 4.50
CA PHE A 87 0.80 12.39 4.13
C PHE A 87 0.70 12.05 2.64
N GLY A 88 0.11 12.94 1.83
CA GLY A 88 -0.05 12.78 0.39
C GLY A 88 -1.26 11.95 -0.03
N THR A 89 -2.25 11.75 0.86
CA THR A 89 -3.45 10.94 0.56
C THR A 89 -4.69 11.82 0.49
N LEU A 90 -5.48 11.68 -0.59
CA LEU A 90 -6.84 12.20 -0.68
C LEU A 90 -7.84 11.07 -0.48
N THR A 91 -8.93 11.36 0.26
CA THR A 91 -10.06 10.44 0.37
C THR A 91 -11.19 10.95 -0.52
N LEU A 92 -11.56 10.14 -1.52
CA LEU A 92 -12.54 10.50 -2.54
C LEU A 92 -13.78 9.62 -2.40
N ILE A 93 -14.96 10.23 -2.38
CA ILE A 93 -16.21 9.51 -2.58
C ILE A 93 -16.66 9.72 -4.02
N VAL A 94 -16.77 8.63 -4.77
CA VAL A 94 -17.05 8.64 -6.21
C VAL A 94 -18.44 8.08 -6.49
N GLY A 95 -19.16 8.70 -7.40
CA GLY A 95 -20.51 8.35 -7.83
C GLY A 95 -21.60 9.18 -7.15
N THR A 96 -22.72 9.34 -7.83
CA THR A 96 -23.86 10.16 -7.37
C THR A 96 -24.97 9.32 -6.75
N THR A 97 -25.35 8.20 -7.37
CA THR A 97 -26.40 7.28 -6.86
C THR A 97 -25.82 6.18 -5.98
N VAL A 98 -24.85 5.42 -6.52
CA VAL A 98 -24.09 4.43 -5.76
C VAL A 98 -22.73 5.04 -5.48
N ARG A 99 -22.44 5.26 -4.20
CA ARG A 99 -21.24 5.95 -3.73
C ARG A 99 -20.22 4.93 -3.24
N LYS A 100 -18.95 5.10 -3.61
CA LYS A 100 -17.84 4.33 -3.07
C LYS A 100 -16.69 5.23 -2.67
N THR A 101 -16.01 4.87 -1.57
CA THR A 101 -14.88 5.61 -1.04
C THR A 101 -13.57 4.99 -1.51
N PHE A 102 -12.63 5.82 -1.93
CA PHE A 102 -11.28 5.43 -2.34
C PHE A 102 -10.26 6.32 -1.66
N GLN A 103 -9.12 5.75 -1.26
CA GLN A 103 -7.95 6.51 -0.86
C GLN A 103 -6.97 6.54 -2.02
N VAL A 104 -6.55 7.75 -2.42
CA VAL A 104 -5.58 7.94 -3.50
C VAL A 104 -4.35 8.63 -2.93
N THR A 105 -3.21 7.96 -2.97
CA THR A 105 -1.96 8.44 -2.36
C THR A 105 -0.90 8.74 -3.42
N THR A 106 -0.32 9.94 -3.37
CA THR A 106 0.86 10.27 -4.18
C THR A 106 2.03 9.37 -3.79
N LEU A 107 2.71 8.81 -4.79
CA LEU A 107 3.94 8.04 -4.62
C LEU A 107 5.00 8.83 -3.86
N LYS A 108 5.71 8.16 -2.94
CA LYS A 108 6.64 8.83 -2.05
C LYS A 108 7.93 8.10 -1.78
N ARG A 109 8.92 8.87 -1.32
CA ARG A 109 10.21 8.40 -0.86
C ARG A 109 10.59 9.00 0.48
N SER A 110 11.17 8.18 1.35
CA SER A 110 11.78 8.66 2.58
C SER A 110 13.10 9.36 2.28
N ILE A 111 13.31 10.52 2.89
CA ILE A 111 14.60 11.20 2.94
C ILE A 111 15.29 10.78 4.23
N THR A 112 16.49 10.22 4.10
CA THR A 112 17.32 9.88 5.25
C THR A 112 18.44 10.92 5.43
N ARG A 113 18.59 11.49 6.63
CA ARG A 113 19.75 12.31 7.03
C ARG A 113 20.39 11.71 8.28
N HIS A 114 21.71 11.55 8.28
CA HIS A 114 22.46 10.92 9.37
C HIS A 114 21.89 9.56 9.81
N GLY A 115 21.45 8.74 8.85
CA GLY A 115 20.88 7.40 9.11
C GLY A 115 19.44 7.40 9.66
N LYS A 116 18.81 8.56 9.85
CA LYS A 116 17.41 8.69 10.29
C LYS A 116 16.53 9.21 9.18
N ASP A 117 15.33 8.66 9.06
CA ASP A 117 14.33 9.19 8.14
C ASP A 117 13.80 10.50 8.71
N VAL A 118 13.99 11.58 7.96
CA VAL A 118 13.74 12.95 8.42
C VAL A 118 12.54 13.60 7.75
N ALA A 119 12.17 13.13 6.56
CA ALA A 119 11.08 13.69 5.77
C ALA A 119 10.61 12.70 4.71
N VAL A 120 9.49 13.04 4.08
CA VAL A 120 8.92 12.33 2.93
C VAL A 120 8.85 13.31 1.76
N GLU A 121 9.28 12.86 0.59
CA GLU A 121 9.22 13.59 -0.67
C GLU A 121 8.38 12.82 -1.68
N PHE A 122 7.77 13.53 -2.63
CA PHE A 122 7.08 12.91 -3.75
C PHE A 122 8.09 12.31 -4.73
N THR A 123 7.68 11.24 -5.42
CA THR A 123 8.46 10.59 -6.46
C THR A 123 7.51 10.07 -7.54
N ASP A 124 8.00 9.88 -8.75
CA ASP A 124 7.31 9.19 -9.84
C ASP A 124 7.76 7.71 -9.98
N ASP A 125 8.70 7.26 -9.14
CA ASP A 125 9.26 5.90 -9.19
C ASP A 125 8.52 4.94 -8.25
N TRP A 126 7.75 4.06 -8.86
CA TRP A 126 7.01 2.98 -8.21
C TRP A 126 7.89 2.01 -7.41
N SER A 127 9.13 1.73 -7.84
CA SER A 127 10.08 0.88 -7.12
C SER A 127 10.48 1.53 -5.80
N ILE A 128 10.57 2.87 -5.77
CA ILE A 128 10.91 3.62 -4.57
C ILE A 128 9.73 3.63 -3.59
N ASP A 129 8.50 3.86 -4.05
CA ASP A 129 7.30 3.78 -3.21
C ASP A 129 7.10 2.37 -2.64
N ALA A 130 7.25 1.33 -3.48
CA ALA A 130 7.11 -0.06 -3.06
C ALA A 130 8.03 -0.42 -1.89
N LYS A 131 9.25 0.13 -1.85
CA LYS A 131 10.22 -0.06 -0.76
C LYS A 131 9.79 0.61 0.55
N GLN A 132 8.98 1.66 0.50
CA GLN A 132 8.44 2.32 1.69
C GLN A 132 7.34 1.52 2.38
N ARG A 133 6.75 0.54 1.71
CA ARG A 133 5.72 -0.33 2.28
C ARG A 133 6.34 -1.36 3.21
N ASP A 134 5.55 -1.86 4.17
CA ASP A 134 6.06 -2.66 5.28
C ASP A 134 6.48 -4.06 4.83
N LEU A 135 5.59 -4.78 4.14
CA LEU A 135 5.76 -6.17 3.75
C LEU A 135 5.80 -6.32 2.24
N SER A 136 6.58 -7.28 1.73
CA SER A 136 6.72 -7.57 0.30
C SER A 136 5.38 -7.89 -0.38
N ILE A 137 4.55 -8.71 0.28
CA ILE A 137 3.18 -9.05 -0.18
C ILE A 137 2.25 -7.83 -0.25
N ASN A 138 2.56 -6.76 0.49
CA ASN A 138 1.82 -5.50 0.49
C ASN A 138 2.55 -4.42 -0.34
N SER A 139 3.59 -4.79 -1.09
CA SER A 139 4.32 -3.90 -2.00
C SER A 139 3.98 -4.10 -3.47
N LEU A 140 3.01 -4.96 -3.75
CA LEU A 140 2.47 -5.18 -5.08
C LEU A 140 1.58 -4.02 -5.48
N SER A 141 1.58 -3.71 -6.79
CA SER A 141 0.64 -2.78 -7.40
C SER A 141 0.00 -3.42 -8.63
N MET A 142 -1.21 -3.02 -8.99
CA MET A 142 -1.95 -3.58 -10.13
C MET A 142 -2.67 -2.47 -10.90
N ASP A 143 -2.55 -2.49 -12.23
CA ASP A 143 -3.31 -1.58 -13.10
C ASP A 143 -4.70 -2.13 -13.46
N GLU A 144 -5.47 -1.35 -14.21
CA GLU A 144 -6.81 -1.69 -14.65
C GLU A 144 -6.86 -2.81 -15.69
N HIS A 145 -5.74 -3.12 -16.31
CA HIS A 145 -5.58 -4.20 -17.27
C HIS A 145 -5.17 -5.52 -16.60
N GLY A 146 -5.08 -5.54 -15.27
CA GLY A 146 -4.76 -6.73 -14.49
C GLY A 146 -3.26 -7.08 -14.52
N ILE A 147 -2.39 -6.13 -14.89
CA ILE A 147 -0.95 -6.32 -14.78
C ILE A 147 -0.52 -6.00 -13.36
N VAL A 148 0.02 -7.01 -12.67
CA VAL A 148 0.60 -6.88 -11.34
C VAL A 148 2.09 -6.59 -11.46
N TYR A 149 2.54 -5.50 -10.85
CA TYR A 149 3.94 -5.07 -10.80
C TYR A 149 4.55 -5.45 -9.44
N ASP A 150 5.62 -6.25 -9.49
CA ASP A 150 6.37 -6.72 -8.32
C ASP A 150 7.83 -6.27 -8.39
N TYR A 151 8.19 -5.39 -7.46
CA TYR A 151 9.55 -4.86 -7.31
C TYR A 151 10.35 -5.58 -6.21
N LEU A 152 9.68 -6.34 -5.33
CA LEU A 152 10.22 -6.78 -4.03
C LEU A 152 9.93 -8.25 -3.69
N ASN A 153 9.62 -9.07 -4.70
CA ASN A 153 9.37 -10.50 -4.53
C ASN A 153 8.10 -10.83 -3.76
N GLY A 154 7.12 -9.93 -3.80
CA GLY A 154 5.83 -10.09 -3.15
C GLY A 154 5.02 -11.27 -3.71
N MET A 155 5.12 -11.55 -5.02
CA MET A 155 4.39 -12.66 -5.63
C MET A 155 4.88 -14.03 -5.15
N ASP A 156 6.19 -14.20 -5.05
CA ASP A 156 6.79 -15.44 -4.57
C ASP A 156 6.58 -15.60 -3.05
N ASP A 157 6.69 -14.50 -2.30
CA ASP A 157 6.38 -14.49 -0.86
C ASP A 157 4.92 -14.88 -0.60
N LEU A 158 3.99 -14.36 -1.41
CA LEU A 158 2.57 -14.69 -1.31
C LEU A 158 2.31 -16.17 -1.61
N LYS A 159 2.90 -16.72 -2.68
CA LYS A 159 2.78 -18.15 -3.04
C LYS A 159 3.36 -19.08 -1.97
N MET A 160 4.41 -18.66 -1.29
CA MET A 160 5.06 -19.42 -0.21
C MET A 160 4.45 -19.14 1.17
N ASN A 161 3.36 -18.38 1.26
CA ASN A 161 2.74 -17.94 2.53
C ASN A 161 3.74 -17.26 3.50
N ARG A 162 4.75 -16.57 2.94
CA ARG A 162 5.85 -15.95 3.70
C ARG A 162 5.56 -14.48 3.99
N ILE A 163 5.67 -14.11 5.26
CA ILE A 163 5.55 -12.71 5.70
C ILE A 163 6.94 -12.11 5.87
N ARG A 164 7.37 -11.30 4.90
CA ARG A 164 8.70 -10.68 4.87
C ARG A 164 8.62 -9.17 4.87
N PHE A 165 9.43 -8.52 5.70
CA PHE A 165 9.59 -7.06 5.70
C PHE A 165 10.47 -6.58 4.55
N ASN A 166 10.17 -5.39 4.03
CA ASN A 166 11.03 -4.74 3.05
C ASN A 166 12.17 -3.98 3.75
N GLY A 167 13.41 -4.26 3.32
CA GLY A 167 14.61 -3.61 3.85
C GLY A 167 15.04 -4.16 5.20
N ASN A 168 15.69 -3.33 6.02
CA ASN A 168 16.22 -3.76 7.31
C ASN A 168 15.10 -3.91 8.36
N ILE A 169 14.82 -5.13 8.81
CA ILE A 169 13.72 -5.48 9.72
C ILE A 169 13.77 -4.64 11.00
N SER A 170 14.92 -4.61 11.68
CA SER A 170 15.07 -3.87 12.95
C SER A 170 14.76 -2.39 12.78
N LYS A 171 15.23 -1.75 11.70
CA LYS A 171 14.91 -0.34 11.40
C LYS A 171 13.40 -0.18 11.18
N ARG A 172 12.76 -1.06 10.40
CA ARG A 172 11.31 -0.98 10.15
C ARG A 172 10.50 -1.12 11.44
N LEU A 173 10.88 -2.02 12.34
CA LEU A 173 10.18 -2.22 13.61
C LEU A 173 10.39 -1.05 14.58
N GLN A 174 11.59 -0.46 14.62
CA GLN A 174 11.88 0.73 15.44
C GLN A 174 11.10 1.98 14.97
N GLU A 175 10.96 2.17 13.66
CA GLU A 175 10.19 3.29 13.09
C GLU A 175 8.70 3.24 13.46
N ASN A 176 8.12 2.05 13.47
CA ASN A 176 6.71 1.85 13.81
C ASN A 176 6.51 0.48 14.46
N PRO A 177 6.54 0.39 15.80
CA PRO A 177 6.39 -0.86 16.53
C PRO A 177 5.06 -1.59 16.29
N ILE A 178 4.01 -0.92 15.81
CA ILE A 178 2.74 -1.57 15.43
C ILE A 178 2.94 -2.57 14.29
N ARG A 179 4.03 -2.43 13.51
CA ARG A 179 4.43 -3.41 12.49
C ARG A 179 4.65 -4.81 13.08
N ILE A 180 4.99 -4.93 14.36
CA ILE A 180 5.05 -6.23 15.07
C ILE A 180 3.66 -6.88 15.11
N LEU A 181 2.64 -6.14 15.53
CA LEU A 181 1.26 -6.64 15.56
C LEU A 181 0.74 -6.94 14.15
N ARG A 182 1.12 -6.11 13.16
CA ARG A 182 0.78 -6.35 11.75
C ARG A 182 1.41 -7.63 11.23
N TYR A 183 2.67 -7.91 11.58
CA TYR A 183 3.33 -9.17 11.24
C TYR A 183 2.53 -10.36 11.74
N PHE A 184 2.19 -10.42 13.03
CA PHE A 184 1.41 -11.52 13.59
C PHE A 184 0.01 -11.63 12.98
N ARG A 185 -0.65 -10.49 12.71
CA ARG A 185 -1.95 -10.48 12.03
C ARG A 185 -1.87 -11.11 10.63
N PHE A 186 -0.88 -10.75 9.83
CA PHE A 186 -0.73 -11.32 8.49
C PHE A 186 -0.22 -12.76 8.51
N PHE A 187 0.66 -13.09 9.44
CA PHE A 187 1.12 -14.45 9.65
C PHE A 187 -0.04 -15.39 9.99
N GLY A 188 -0.90 -15.00 10.94
CA GLY A 188 -2.09 -15.79 11.29
C GLY A 188 -3.14 -15.88 10.18
N ARG A 189 -3.16 -14.93 9.23
CA ARG A 189 -4.09 -14.96 8.08
C ARG A 189 -3.58 -15.83 6.94
N LEU A 190 -2.26 -15.88 6.71
CA LEU A 190 -1.67 -16.45 5.50
C LEU A 190 -0.84 -17.71 5.73
N SER A 191 -0.16 -17.84 6.88
CA SER A 191 0.67 -19.00 7.15
C SER A 191 -0.19 -20.24 7.37
N THR A 192 0.22 -21.35 6.74
CA THR A 192 -0.37 -22.68 6.96
C THR A 192 0.33 -23.44 8.08
N ASP A 193 1.48 -22.96 8.56
CA ASP A 193 2.27 -23.55 9.63
C ASP A 193 2.54 -22.51 10.73
N PRO A 194 2.06 -22.74 11.98
CA PRO A 194 2.26 -21.79 13.08
C PRO A 194 3.73 -21.65 13.51
N HIS A 195 4.64 -22.52 13.06
CA HIS A 195 6.06 -22.49 13.42
C HIS A 195 6.96 -21.96 12.30
N ALA A 196 6.43 -21.70 11.10
CA ALA A 196 7.19 -21.25 9.93
C ALA A 196 7.54 -19.75 9.95
N HIS A 197 7.93 -19.23 11.12
CA HIS A 197 8.42 -17.87 11.27
C HIS A 197 9.83 -17.72 10.68
N ASP A 198 10.10 -16.57 10.08
CA ASP A 198 11.46 -16.18 9.69
C ASP A 198 12.27 -15.86 10.97
N PRO A 199 13.38 -16.57 11.26
CA PRO A 199 14.17 -16.36 12.46
C PRO A 199 14.66 -14.92 12.61
N ASP A 200 15.03 -14.26 11.51
CA ASP A 200 15.51 -12.87 11.52
C ASP A 200 14.40 -11.91 11.95
N VAL A 201 13.15 -12.22 11.57
CA VAL A 201 11.98 -11.44 12.01
C VAL A 201 11.73 -11.63 13.50
N LEU A 202 11.80 -12.85 14.01
CA LEU A 202 11.62 -13.12 15.43
C LEU A 202 12.72 -12.47 16.28
N GLU A 203 13.98 -12.55 15.84
CA GLU A 203 15.11 -11.89 16.50
C GLU A 203 14.89 -10.37 16.55
N ALA A 204 14.54 -9.75 15.43
CA ALA A 204 14.27 -8.31 15.39
C ALA A 204 13.07 -7.92 16.28
N ILE A 205 12.01 -8.74 16.34
CA ILE A 205 10.87 -8.54 17.24
C ILE A 205 11.32 -8.63 18.70
N GLN A 206 12.15 -9.62 19.08
CA GLN A 206 12.64 -9.76 20.46
C GLN A 206 13.49 -8.55 20.87
N GLN A 207 14.37 -8.08 19.98
CA GLN A 207 15.20 -6.89 20.22
C GLN A 207 14.36 -5.62 20.33
N CYS A 208 13.29 -5.48 19.53
CA CYS A 208 12.40 -4.31 19.54
C CYS A 208 11.26 -4.38 20.58
N GLY A 209 10.90 -5.58 21.05
CA GLY A 209 9.78 -5.81 21.97
C GLY A 209 9.96 -5.12 23.33
N ILE A 210 11.22 -4.90 23.72
CA ILE A 210 11.61 -4.08 24.88
C ILE A 210 11.10 -2.63 24.75
N THR A 211 10.90 -2.13 23.53
CA THR A 211 10.45 -0.76 23.24
C THR A 211 8.91 -0.59 23.29
N LEU A 212 8.12 -1.66 23.20
CA LEU A 212 6.65 -1.58 23.30
C LEU A 212 6.19 -1.25 24.73
N GLN A 213 6.94 -1.65 25.77
CA GLN A 213 6.65 -1.33 27.17
C GLN A 213 6.84 0.16 27.51
N GLY A 214 7.58 0.93 26.68
CA GLY A 214 7.84 2.35 26.92
C GLY A 214 6.87 3.32 26.22
N ASN A 215 5.93 2.81 25.40
CA ASN A 215 5.08 3.62 24.53
C ASN A 215 3.64 3.84 25.03
N GLU A 216 3.34 3.55 26.31
CA GLU A 216 2.02 3.77 26.94
C GLU A 216 1.51 5.22 26.88
N LYS A 217 2.31 6.18 26.39
CA LYS A 217 1.91 7.60 26.24
C LYS A 217 1.63 8.08 24.81
N LYS A 218 1.77 7.24 23.78
CA LYS A 218 1.33 7.62 22.43
C LYS A 218 0.08 6.81 22.07
N ASN A 219 -1.07 7.47 22.17
CA ASN A 219 -2.36 6.96 21.69
C ASN A 219 -2.23 6.55 20.22
N TYR A 220 -1.98 5.26 20.00
CA TYR A 220 -2.01 4.64 18.67
C TYR A 220 -3.36 3.97 18.38
N LEU A 221 -4.36 4.18 19.25
CA LEU A 221 -5.73 3.74 19.07
C LEU A 221 -6.64 4.96 18.94
N SER A 222 -6.61 5.58 17.77
CA SER A 222 -7.73 6.34 17.25
C SER A 222 -7.90 5.92 15.80
N PHE A 223 -8.67 4.85 15.61
CA PHE A 223 -9.35 4.57 14.36
C PHE A 223 -10.70 5.27 14.42
#